data_AF-A0AAV2AQI7-F1
#
_entry.id   AF-A0AAV2AQI7-F1
#
_cell.length_a   1.000
_cell.length_b   1.000
_cell.length_c   1.000
_cell.angle_alpha   90.00
_cell.angle_beta   90.00
_cell.angle_gamma   90.00
#
_symmetry.space_group_name_H-M   'P 1'
#
loop_
_entity.id
_entity.type
_entity.pdbx_description
1 polymer ?
#
loop_
_entity_poly.entity_id
_entity_poly.type
_entity_poly.pdbx_seq_one_letter_code
_entity_poly.pdbx_strand_id
1 'polypeptide(L)'
;LIEKSKEKISIYEEKGITAHFCEEPFAIIILTPIMKRAHNLKSSGEIVFVDSTSSCDPDNHSITFMLSPCSAGAVPLAVII
;
A
#
# COMPACT_ATOMS: atom_id res chain seq x y z
N LEU A 1 -18.92 0.77 -4.52
CA LEU A 1 -17.44 0.80 -4.49
C LEU A 1 -16.89 -0.30 -3.58
N ILE A 2 -17.29 -0.32 -2.30
CA ILE A 2 -16.86 -1.29 -1.29
C ILE A 2 -17.00 -2.76 -1.73
N GLU A 3 -18.18 -3.19 -2.20
CA GLU A 3 -18.38 -4.59 -2.62
C GLU A 3 -17.45 -5.00 -3.76
N LYS A 4 -17.26 -4.10 -4.74
CA LYS A 4 -16.34 -4.30 -5.87
C LYS A 4 -14.88 -4.36 -5.42
N SER A 5 -14.50 -3.60 -4.39
CA SER A 5 -13.17 -3.68 -3.78
C SER A 5 -12.98 -5.02 -3.07
N LYS A 6 -13.97 -5.48 -2.29
CA LYS A 6 -13.96 -6.79 -1.62
C LYS A 6 -13.83 -7.94 -2.63
N GLU A 7 -14.57 -7.90 -3.75
CA GLU A 7 -14.46 -8.90 -4.83
C GLU A 7 -13.05 -8.95 -5.44
N LYS A 8 -12.45 -7.78 -5.70
CA LYS A 8 -11.13 -7.68 -6.32
C LYS A 8 -9.99 -8.10 -5.39
N ILE A 9 -10.16 -8.00 -4.07
CA ILE A 9 -9.13 -8.41 -3.10
C ILE A 9 -8.75 -9.86 -3.31
N SER A 10 -9.73 -10.77 -3.44
CA SER A 10 -9.48 -12.19 -3.68
C SER A 10 -8.63 -12.42 -4.94
N ILE A 11 -8.90 -11.69 -6.02
CA ILE A 11 -8.16 -11.77 -7.28
C ILE A 11 -6.69 -11.32 -7.11
N TYR A 12 -6.44 -10.32 -6.26
CA TYR A 12 -5.09 -9.86 -5.96
C TYR A 12 -4.34 -10.83 -5.04
N GLU A 13 -5.04 -11.41 -4.06
CA GLU A 13 -4.49 -12.42 -3.15
C GLU A 13 -4.04 -13.69 -3.88
N GLU A 14 -4.80 -14.14 -4.89
CA GLU A 14 -4.39 -15.23 -5.79
C GLU A 14 -3.06 -14.97 -6.51
N LYS A 15 -2.71 -13.69 -6.72
CA LYS A 15 -1.45 -13.26 -7.34
C LYS A 15 -0.34 -12.98 -6.32
N GLY A 16 -0.55 -13.33 -5.04
CA GLY A 16 0.39 -13.13 -3.95
C GLY A 16 0.47 -11.70 -3.41
N ILE A 17 -0.43 -10.81 -3.85
CA ILE A 17 -0.57 -9.45 -3.31
C ILE A 17 -1.38 -9.56 -2.03
N THR A 18 -0.88 -9.01 -0.92
CA THR A 18 -1.72 -8.87 0.28
C THR A 18 -2.55 -7.61 0.14
N ALA A 19 -3.86 -7.74 0.26
CA ALA A 19 -4.77 -6.60 0.28
C ALA A 19 -5.72 -6.72 1.49
N HIS A 20 -5.69 -5.74 2.38
CA HIS A 20 -6.55 -5.70 3.56
C HIS A 20 -7.55 -4.57 3.45
N PHE A 21 -8.82 -4.88 3.73
CA PHE A 21 -9.92 -3.93 3.71
C PHE A 21 -10.40 -3.63 5.12
N CYS A 22 -10.54 -2.35 5.43
CA CYS A 22 -11.21 -1.84 6.61
C CYS A 22 -12.41 -1.01 6.16
N GLU A 23 -13.59 -1.26 6.73
CA GLU A 23 -14.82 -0.57 6.34
C GLU A 23 -14.99 0.77 7.08
N GLU A 24 -14.67 0.78 8.37
CA GLU A 24 -14.79 1.96 9.24
C GLU A 24 -13.55 2.11 10.14
N PRO A 25 -12.69 3.12 9.89
CA PRO A 25 -12.72 4.00 8.72
C PRO A 25 -12.43 3.25 7.41
N PHE A 26 -12.95 3.74 6.29
CA PHE A 26 -12.65 3.16 4.98
C PHE A 26 -11.14 3.24 4.74
N ALA A 27 -10.50 2.08 4.61
CA ALA A 27 -9.10 1.98 4.27
C ALA A 27 -8.79 0.69 3.51
N ILE A 28 -7.89 0.75 2.54
CA ILE A 28 -7.37 -0.41 1.82
C ILE A 28 -5.85 -0.40 1.88
N ILE A 29 -5.26 -1.41 2.50
CA ILE A 29 -3.80 -1.60 2.52
C ILE A 29 -3.41 -2.60 1.44
N ILE A 30 -2.45 -2.24 0.59
CA ILE A 30 -1.98 -3.08 -0.51
C ILE A 30 -0.46 -3.29 -0.39
N LEU A 31 -0.05 -4.56 -0.43
CA LEU A 31 1.34 -5.01 -0.36
C LEU A 31 1.63 -6.00 -1.49
N THR A 32 2.41 -5.56 -2.47
CA THR A 32 2.91 -6.45 -3.52
C THR A 32 4.05 -7.35 -3.00
N PRO A 33 4.38 -8.46 -3.68
CA PRO A 33 5.54 -9.27 -3.31
C PRO A 33 6.85 -8.48 -3.22
N ILE A 34 7.05 -7.48 -4.08
CA ILE A 34 8.27 -6.64 -4.02
C ILE A 34 8.28 -5.72 -2.80
N MET A 35 7.13 -5.18 -2.39
CA MET A 35 7.00 -4.39 -1.16
C MET A 35 7.27 -5.24 0.08
N LYS A 36 6.73 -6.46 0.14
CA LYS A 36 7.04 -7.41 1.23
C LYS A 36 8.53 -7.73 1.33
N ARG A 37 9.23 -7.88 0.19
CA ARG A 37 10.70 -8.06 0.22
C ARG A 37 11.42 -6.83 0.76
N ALA A 38 10.91 -5.62 0.48
CA ALA A 38 11.50 -4.38 0.99
C ALA A 38 11.40 -4.27 2.53
N HIS A 39 10.46 -4.99 3.18
CA HIS A 39 10.37 -5.07 4.64
C HIS A 39 11.56 -5.81 5.29
N ASN A 40 12.40 -6.49 4.51
CA ASN A 40 13.62 -7.13 5.00
C ASN A 40 14.84 -6.18 5.00
N LEU A 41 14.69 -4.95 4.51
CA LEU A 41 15.74 -3.94 4.60
C LEU A 41 15.86 -3.46 6.05
N LYS A 42 17.08 -3.25 6.55
CA LYS A 42 17.27 -2.73 7.91
C LYS A 42 16.54 -1.38 8.10
N SER A 43 16.54 -0.54 7.07
CA SER A 43 15.91 0.77 7.06
C SER A 43 14.38 0.73 7.16
N SER A 44 13.72 -0.38 6.83
CA SER A 44 12.24 -0.42 6.81
C SER A 44 11.62 -0.45 8.22
N GLY A 45 12.38 -0.80 9.25
CA GLY A 45 11.94 -0.74 10.65
C GLY A 45 12.29 0.56 11.38
N GLU A 46 13.09 1.43 10.75
CA GLU A 46 13.67 2.61 11.42
C GLU A 46 13.17 3.92 10.81
N ILE A 47 13.24 4.05 9.49
CA ILE A 47 12.90 5.29 8.77
C ILE A 47 11.91 4.97 7.67
N VAL A 48 10.72 5.56 7.77
CA VAL A 48 9.68 5.47 6.76
C VAL A 48 9.33 6.86 6.28
N PHE A 49 9.47 7.10 4.98
CA PHE A 49 8.91 8.28 4.33
C PHE A 49 7.45 7.99 4.00
N VAL A 50 6.59 8.93 4.33
CA VAL A 50 5.15 8.85 4.05
C VAL A 50 4.82 9.99 3.11
N ASP A 51 4.31 9.64 1.93
CA ASP A 51 3.82 10.60 0.94
C ASP A 51 2.32 10.37 0.73
N SER A 52 1.51 11.39 0.94
CA SER A 52 0.05 11.32 0.83
C SER A 52 -0.45 12.31 -0.20
N THR A 53 -1.30 11.85 -1.10
CA THR A 53 -1.90 12.65 -2.17
C THR A 53 -3.37 12.32 -2.31
N SER A 54 -4.21 13.33 -2.43
CA SER A 54 -5.66 13.20 -2.59
C SER A 54 -6.14 13.52 -4.01
N SER A 55 -5.22 13.60 -4.98
CA SER A 55 -5.50 14.02 -6.36
C SER A 55 -5.22 12.93 -7.39
N CYS A 56 -5.17 11.67 -6.95
CA CYS A 56 -4.72 10.54 -7.78
C CYS A 56 -5.85 9.69 -8.33
N ASP A 57 -7.09 9.96 -7.94
CA ASP A 57 -8.27 9.28 -8.46
C ASP A 57 -9.47 10.25 -8.55
N PRO A 58 -10.50 9.91 -9.35
CA PRO A 58 -11.65 10.79 -9.58
C PRO A 58 -12.47 11.12 -8.34
N ASP A 59 -12.40 10.27 -7.31
CA ASP A 59 -13.18 10.41 -6.09
C ASP A 59 -12.38 11.10 -4.96
N ASN A 60 -11.16 11.59 -5.25
CA ASN A 60 -10.25 12.25 -4.31
C ASN A 60 -9.98 11.42 -3.04
N HIS A 61 -9.83 10.10 -3.18
CA HIS A 61 -9.36 9.27 -2.08
C HIS A 61 -7.93 9.65 -1.71
N SER A 62 -7.60 9.59 -0.42
CA SER A 62 -6.26 9.87 0.07
C SER A 62 -5.37 8.66 -0.14
N ILE A 63 -4.51 8.70 -1.15
CA ILE A 63 -3.53 7.65 -1.40
C ILE A 63 -2.25 7.99 -0.66
N THR A 64 -1.86 7.10 0.25
CA THR A 64 -0.66 7.22 1.08
C THR A 64 0.33 6.12 0.74
N PHE A 65 1.54 6.50 0.35
CA PHE A 65 2.67 5.62 0.11
C PHE A 65 3.56 5.59 1.33
N MET A 66 3.84 4.40 1.84
CA MET A 66 4.93 4.18 2.81
C MET A 66 6.17 3.75 2.04
N LEU A 67 7.29 4.40 2.26
CA LEU A 67 8.56 4.16 1.57
C LEU A 67 9.69 4.02 2.57
N SER A 68 10.72 3.24 2.25
CA SER A 68 11.97 3.17 3.01
C SER A 68 13.12 3.73 2.19
N PRO A 69 14.07 4.48 2.79
CA PRO A 69 15.29 4.86 2.08
C PRO A 69 16.10 3.63 1.66
N CYS A 70 16.73 3.74 0.51
CA CYS A 70 17.72 2.80 0.02
C CYS A 70 18.84 3.56 -0.72
N SER A 71 19.90 2.84 -1.12
CA SER A 71 21.01 3.43 -1.88
C SER A 71 20.61 4.01 -3.23
N ALA A 72 19.45 3.63 -3.78
CA ALA A 72 18.91 4.12 -5.04
C ALA A 72 17.82 5.19 -4.86
N GLY A 73 17.61 5.69 -3.64
CA GLY A 73 16.55 6.65 -3.31
C GLY A 73 15.58 6.07 -2.29
N ALA A 74 14.39 5.69 -2.72
CA ALA A 74 13.37 5.10 -1.86
C ALA A 74 12.68 3.90 -2.51
N VAL A 75 12.31 2.90 -1.71
CA VAL A 75 11.54 1.73 -2.14
C VAL A 75 10.21 1.66 -1.41
N PRO A 76 9.13 1.24 -2.08
CA PRO A 76 7.81 1.19 -1.46
C PRO A 76 7.70 0.03 -0.47
N LEU A 77 7.07 0.31 0.66
CA LEU A 77 6.69 -0.64 1.71
C LEU A 77 5.20 -0.94 1.68
N ALA A 78 4.34 0.02 1.38
CA ALA A 78 2.88 -0.16 1.30
C ALA A 78 2.21 0.98 0.52
N VAL A 79 1.00 0.70 0.02
CA VAL A 79 0.04 1.72 -0.43
C VAL A 79 -1.21 1.60 0.43
N ILE A 80 -1.70 2.73 0.92
CA ILE A 80 -2.92 2.83 1.72
C ILE A 80 -3.85 3.80 1.00
N ILE A 81 -5.09 3.38 0.77
CA ILE A 81 -6.16 4.19 0.14
C ILE A 81 -7.27 4.40 1.15
#